data_AF-A0A8I2YKG8-F1
#
_entry.id   AF-A0A8I2YKG8-F1
#
_cell.length_a   1.000
_cell.length_b   1.000
_cell.length_c   1.000
_cell.angle_alpha   90.00
_cell.angle_beta   90.00
_cell.angle_gamma   90.00
#
_symmetry.space_group_name_H-M   'P 1'
#
loop_
_entity.id
_entity.type
_entity.pdbx_description
1 polymer ?
#
loop_
_entity_poly.entity_id
_entity_poly.type
_entity_poly.pdbx_seq_one_letter_code
_entity_poly.pdbx_strand_id
1 'polypeptide(L)'
;MYAELLEMKEEPSLWDDHSTDANDGLPSDLERGWVAVAPVPTGKRCLAITHQSTSGAIGISPNTTLRSRLLGKLLLPRFPSSLPPLTILDCILDINWKTNGILHVLDVIKWKGQDIADCETPFRFWWRDTRLAELPKFAPPSAVFSFTRSTEAQQSDSQPSPYNFQYPTTFVPIPYHTDTTLPMLHSCIVPLARSAREIFVDIPNSTPFQFLPSSDSAMSIDSAAGHSGLTPVPVQVASDGLLLYVSCASYEEGTSPLSCWIPLRPLSIPGEEEIKDAKRERNSPLDLFQRYVHVNQPSPVSDS
;
A
#
# COMPACT_ATOMS: atom_id res chain seq x y z
N MET A 1 12.71 -6.01 -0.27
CA MET A 1 11.28 -5.63 -0.43
C MET A 1 11.02 -4.92 -1.75
N TYR A 2 12.03 -4.25 -2.34
CA TYR A 2 11.93 -3.54 -3.62
C TYR A 2 13.17 -3.87 -4.47
N ALA A 3 13.05 -4.71 -5.50
CA ALA A 3 14.16 -5.03 -6.39
C ALA A 3 14.20 -4.16 -7.65
N GLU A 4 13.49 -3.04 -7.63
CA GLU A 4 13.28 -2.19 -8.80
C GLU A 4 13.23 -0.71 -8.41
N LEU A 5 13.73 -0.32 -7.24
CA LEU A 5 13.76 1.08 -6.82
C LEU A 5 15.19 1.52 -6.64
N LEU A 6 15.50 2.69 -7.23
CA LEU A 6 16.78 3.36 -7.00
C LEU A 6 16.76 3.87 -5.56
N GLU A 7 17.66 3.33 -4.74
CA GLU A 7 17.78 3.70 -3.33
C GLU A 7 18.72 4.90 -3.17
N MET A 8 18.36 5.81 -2.27
CA MET A 8 19.26 6.86 -1.82
C MET A 8 20.45 6.24 -1.05
N LYS A 9 21.67 6.34 -1.61
CA LYS A 9 22.91 5.84 -1.00
C LYS A 9 23.73 6.99 -0.37
N GLU A 10 24.57 6.65 0.60
CA GLU A 10 25.49 7.60 1.29
C GLU A 10 26.69 8.07 0.43
N GLU A 11 26.95 7.48 -0.75
CA GLU A 11 28.10 7.77 -1.63
C GLU A 11 27.72 8.69 -2.82
N PRO A 12 28.65 9.49 -3.37
CA PRO A 12 28.30 10.73 -4.06
C PRO A 12 27.70 10.50 -5.46
N SER A 13 26.76 11.38 -5.81
CA SER A 13 26.08 11.54 -7.11
C SER A 13 25.12 10.41 -7.55
N LEU A 14 23.90 10.43 -7.01
CA LEU A 14 22.74 9.92 -7.76
C LEU A 14 22.22 10.95 -8.80
N TRP A 15 22.58 12.22 -8.63
CA TRP A 15 21.89 13.34 -9.28
C TRP A 15 22.79 14.30 -10.09
N ASP A 16 24.12 14.11 -10.13
CA ASP A 16 24.99 14.96 -10.99
C ASP A 16 26.42 14.42 -11.20
N ASP A 17 26.89 14.36 -12.46
CA ASP A 17 28.30 14.12 -12.85
C ASP A 17 28.98 15.42 -13.35
N HIS A 18 28.27 16.56 -13.37
CA HIS A 18 28.76 17.76 -14.07
C HIS A 18 28.61 19.13 -13.36
N SER A 19 28.18 19.22 -12.10
CA SER A 19 28.19 20.49 -11.36
C SER A 19 29.29 20.55 -10.30
N THR A 20 30.11 21.60 -10.37
CA THR A 20 31.21 21.93 -9.47
C THR A 20 30.77 22.62 -8.17
N ASP A 21 29.47 22.67 -7.89
CA ASP A 21 28.94 23.28 -6.67
C ASP A 21 28.63 22.20 -5.63
N ALA A 22 28.77 22.55 -4.35
CA ALA A 22 28.70 21.64 -3.21
C ALA A 22 27.46 20.72 -3.29
N ASN A 23 27.70 19.47 -3.70
CA ASN A 23 26.68 18.45 -3.94
C ASN A 23 25.99 18.10 -2.62
N ASP A 24 24.80 18.67 -2.40
CA ASP A 24 23.97 18.49 -1.22
C ASP A 24 23.16 17.18 -1.26
N GLY A 25 23.33 16.36 -2.31
CA GLY A 25 22.70 15.05 -2.47
C GLY A 25 21.21 15.08 -2.81
N LEU A 26 20.63 16.25 -3.10
CA LEU A 26 19.23 16.41 -3.50
C LEU A 26 19.11 16.83 -4.98
N PRO A 27 18.03 16.46 -5.68
CA PRO A 27 17.73 17.03 -6.99
C PRO A 27 17.57 18.55 -6.92
N SER A 28 18.20 19.29 -7.82
CA SER A 28 18.14 20.77 -7.84
C SER A 28 16.72 21.33 -8.08
N ASP A 29 15.84 20.52 -8.65
CA ASP A 29 14.44 20.84 -8.91
C ASP A 29 13.47 20.16 -7.93
N LEU A 30 13.94 19.63 -6.79
CA LEU A 30 13.14 18.86 -5.83
C LEU A 30 11.80 19.52 -5.47
N GLU A 31 11.76 20.84 -5.29
CA GLU A 31 10.55 21.58 -4.89
C GLU A 31 9.51 21.77 -6.01
N ARG A 32 9.85 21.43 -7.26
CA ARG A 32 9.03 21.72 -8.46
C ARG A 32 8.84 20.51 -9.38
N GLY A 33 9.86 19.69 -9.50
CA GLY A 33 9.95 18.56 -10.43
C GLY A 33 9.53 17.23 -9.81
N TRP A 34 9.10 17.19 -8.55
CA TRP A 34 8.91 15.94 -7.81
C TRP A 34 7.58 15.88 -7.07
N VAL A 35 7.14 14.64 -6.82
CA VAL A 35 5.97 14.30 -6.01
C VAL A 35 6.43 13.35 -4.92
N ALA A 36 6.10 13.66 -3.68
CA ALA A 36 6.39 12.79 -2.54
C ALA A 36 5.22 11.85 -2.26
N VAL A 37 5.51 10.60 -1.91
CA VAL A 37 4.53 9.60 -1.50
C VAL A 37 4.91 9.13 -0.09
N ALA A 38 4.07 9.46 0.89
CA ALA A 38 4.34 9.20 2.30
C ALA A 38 3.06 9.15 3.13
N PRO A 39 3.02 8.36 4.21
CA PRO A 39 3.94 7.27 4.51
C PRO A 39 3.72 6.06 3.60
N VAL A 40 4.81 5.49 3.07
CA VAL A 40 4.78 4.23 2.35
C VAL A 40 4.64 3.09 3.37
N PRO A 41 3.70 2.15 3.22
CA PRO A 41 3.45 1.09 4.20
C PRO A 41 4.41 -0.09 4.05
N THR A 42 4.68 -0.78 5.15
CA THR A 42 5.45 -2.04 5.14
C THR A 42 4.65 -3.17 4.47
N GLY A 43 5.25 -3.88 3.51
CA GLY A 43 4.55 -4.97 2.83
C GLY A 43 5.33 -5.68 1.74
N LYS A 44 4.64 -6.27 0.76
CA LYS A 44 5.24 -6.87 -0.43
C LYS A 44 4.75 -6.17 -1.68
N ARG A 45 5.66 -5.53 -2.43
CA ARG A 45 5.32 -4.87 -3.69
C ARG A 45 4.87 -5.89 -4.75
N CYS A 46 3.75 -5.61 -5.40
CA CYS A 46 3.11 -6.50 -6.37
C CYS A 46 2.25 -5.77 -7.39
N LEU A 47 2.07 -6.36 -8.56
CA LEU A 47 1.02 -5.98 -9.50
C LEU A 47 -0.30 -6.65 -9.14
N ALA A 48 -1.36 -5.87 -8.97
CA ALA A 48 -2.73 -6.37 -8.94
C ALA A 48 -3.30 -6.35 -10.35
N ILE A 49 -3.65 -7.52 -10.87
CA ILE A 49 -4.14 -7.69 -12.25
C ILE A 49 -5.53 -8.31 -12.19
N THR A 50 -6.54 -7.60 -12.68
CA THR A 50 -7.88 -8.14 -12.86
C THR A 50 -8.07 -8.69 -14.26
N HIS A 51 -8.52 -9.93 -14.33
CA HIS A 51 -8.73 -10.64 -15.58
C HIS A 51 -10.15 -10.41 -16.08
N GLN A 52 -10.34 -10.43 -17.39
CA GLN A 52 -11.68 -10.47 -17.98
C GLN A 52 -12.39 -11.75 -17.53
N SER A 53 -13.62 -11.63 -17.01
CA SER A 53 -14.41 -12.81 -16.65
C SER A 53 -14.70 -13.62 -17.91
N THR A 54 -14.28 -14.88 -17.93
CA THR A 54 -14.46 -15.79 -19.07
C THR A 54 -15.92 -16.07 -19.42
N SER A 55 -16.88 -15.76 -18.54
CA SER A 55 -18.29 -16.13 -18.73
C SER A 55 -19.21 -15.02 -19.23
N GLY A 56 -18.77 -13.76 -19.38
CA GLY A 56 -19.64 -12.64 -19.80
C GLY A 56 -20.93 -12.45 -18.96
N ALA A 57 -21.06 -13.17 -17.85
CA ALA A 57 -22.25 -13.20 -17.03
C ALA A 57 -22.24 -11.96 -16.12
N ILE A 58 -23.27 -11.14 -16.29
CA ILE A 58 -23.53 -9.96 -15.48
C ILE A 58 -23.61 -10.40 -14.01
N GLY A 59 -22.75 -9.84 -13.15
CA GLY A 59 -22.80 -10.06 -11.70
C GLY A 59 -21.67 -10.91 -11.10
N ILE A 60 -20.75 -11.46 -11.89
CA ILE A 60 -19.57 -12.16 -11.35
C ILE A 60 -18.39 -11.18 -11.23
N SER A 61 -17.88 -10.99 -10.02
CA SER A 61 -16.67 -10.19 -9.76
C SER A 61 -15.47 -10.74 -10.56
N PRO A 62 -14.65 -9.89 -11.18
CA PRO A 62 -13.49 -10.35 -11.92
C PRO A 62 -12.46 -10.98 -10.99
N ASN A 63 -11.83 -12.06 -11.48
CA ASN A 63 -10.73 -12.69 -10.76
C ASN A 63 -9.50 -11.78 -10.78
N THR A 64 -8.93 -11.58 -9.60
CA THR A 64 -7.74 -10.76 -9.38
C THR A 64 -6.55 -11.64 -9.01
N THR A 65 -5.38 -11.30 -9.53
CA THR A 65 -4.10 -11.93 -9.17
C THR A 65 -3.11 -10.91 -8.65
N LEU A 66 -2.40 -11.22 -7.57
CA LEU A 66 -1.27 -10.43 -7.10
C LEU A 66 0.05 -11.10 -7.53
N ARG A 67 0.84 -10.43 -8.38
CA ARG A 67 2.15 -10.91 -8.83
C ARG A 67 3.25 -10.08 -8.19
N SER A 68 4.18 -10.73 -7.48
CA SER A 68 5.36 -10.06 -6.92
C SER A 68 6.10 -9.30 -8.01
N ARG A 69 6.48 -8.04 -7.76
CA ARG A 69 7.37 -7.29 -8.66
C ARG A 69 8.77 -7.90 -8.70
N LEU A 70 9.31 -8.27 -7.54
CA LEU A 70 10.64 -8.85 -7.41
C LEU A 70 10.78 -10.23 -8.07
N LEU A 71 9.84 -11.16 -7.83
CA LEU A 71 9.99 -12.56 -8.29
C LEU A 71 9.06 -12.94 -9.45
N GLY A 72 8.12 -12.08 -9.83
CA GLY A 72 7.07 -12.40 -10.81
C GLY A 72 6.05 -13.47 -10.37
N LYS A 73 6.27 -14.08 -9.19
CA LYS A 73 5.46 -15.17 -8.62
C LYS A 73 4.13 -14.67 -8.08
N LEU A 74 3.10 -15.52 -8.14
CA LEU A 74 1.83 -15.25 -7.46
C LEU A 74 2.06 -15.18 -5.95
N LEU A 75 1.56 -14.12 -5.31
CA LEU A 75 1.62 -13.96 -3.86
C LEU A 75 0.47 -14.66 -3.15
N LEU A 76 -0.67 -14.80 -3.82
CA LEU A 76 -1.91 -15.39 -3.31
C LEU A 76 -2.63 -16.18 -4.41
N PRO A 77 -3.50 -17.13 -4.04
CA PRO A 77 -4.50 -17.68 -4.96
C PRO A 77 -5.34 -16.57 -5.59
N ARG A 78 -5.97 -16.84 -6.73
CA ARG A 78 -6.87 -15.87 -7.38
C ARG A 78 -8.06 -15.59 -6.45
N PHE A 79 -8.49 -14.33 -6.38
CA PHE A 79 -9.61 -13.93 -5.54
C PHE A 79 -10.52 -12.91 -6.25
N PRO A 80 -11.82 -12.85 -5.92
CA PRO A 80 -12.71 -11.83 -6.44
C PRO A 80 -12.39 -10.46 -5.83
N SER A 81 -12.49 -9.38 -6.60
CA SER A 81 -12.36 -8.02 -6.08
C SER A 81 -13.37 -7.03 -6.68
N SER A 82 -13.48 -5.84 -6.08
CA SER A 82 -14.26 -4.72 -6.60
C SER A 82 -13.64 -4.05 -7.81
N LEU A 83 -12.36 -4.32 -8.10
CA LEU A 83 -11.66 -3.69 -9.20
C LEU A 83 -12.32 -4.10 -10.53
N PRO A 84 -12.49 -3.15 -11.47
CA PRO A 84 -13.05 -3.48 -12.77
C PRO A 84 -12.15 -4.48 -13.53
N PRO A 85 -12.69 -5.28 -14.46
CA PRO A 85 -11.88 -6.15 -15.31
C PRO A 85 -10.85 -5.36 -16.12
N LEU A 86 -9.75 -6.00 -16.53
CA LEU A 86 -8.68 -5.40 -17.34
C LEU A 86 -8.00 -4.19 -16.65
N THR A 87 -7.87 -4.25 -15.34
CA THR A 87 -7.22 -3.25 -14.50
C THR A 87 -5.88 -3.80 -14.02
N ILE A 88 -4.84 -2.97 -14.07
CA ILE A 88 -3.48 -3.26 -13.60
C ILE A 88 -3.07 -2.12 -12.67
N LEU A 89 -2.81 -2.46 -11.40
CA LEU A 89 -2.34 -1.54 -10.37
C LEU A 89 -0.97 -1.96 -9.86
N ASP A 90 -0.13 -0.99 -9.51
CA ASP A 90 1.06 -1.21 -8.69
C ASP A 90 0.68 -1.06 -7.22
N CYS A 91 0.94 -2.08 -6.42
CA CYS A 91 0.44 -2.18 -5.07
C CYS A 91 1.52 -2.65 -4.09
N ILE A 92 1.25 -2.43 -2.81
CA ILE A 92 1.97 -3.04 -1.69
C ILE A 92 0.96 -3.86 -0.90
N LEU A 93 1.11 -5.19 -0.93
CA LEU A 93 0.35 -6.09 -0.07
C LEU A 93 0.82 -5.90 1.37
N ASP A 94 -0.07 -5.41 2.24
CA ASP A 94 0.25 -5.10 3.63
C ASP A 94 0.89 -6.31 4.35
N ILE A 95 1.88 -6.08 5.21
CA ILE A 95 2.54 -7.18 5.95
C ILE A 95 1.54 -7.98 6.80
N ASN A 96 0.49 -7.32 7.28
CA ASN A 96 -0.58 -7.86 8.10
C ASN A 96 -1.90 -8.07 7.32
N TRP A 97 -1.83 -8.24 5.99
CA TRP A 97 -3.03 -8.41 5.13
C TRP A 97 -4.00 -9.50 5.60
N LYS A 98 -3.51 -10.54 6.30
CA LYS A 98 -4.37 -11.59 6.88
C LYS A 98 -5.26 -11.10 8.01
N THR A 99 -4.82 -10.08 8.76
CA THR A 99 -5.59 -9.55 9.90
C THR A 99 -6.31 -8.25 9.56
N ASN A 100 -5.84 -7.51 8.55
CA ASN A 100 -6.45 -6.23 8.16
C ASN A 100 -7.05 -6.20 6.74
N GLY A 101 -6.80 -7.19 5.89
CA GLY A 101 -7.39 -7.24 4.54
C GLY A 101 -6.97 -6.09 3.62
N ILE A 102 -5.87 -5.37 3.90
CA ILE A 102 -5.48 -4.18 3.15
C ILE A 102 -4.56 -4.51 1.98
N LEU A 103 -4.86 -3.94 0.82
CA LEU A 103 -3.94 -3.80 -0.31
C LEU A 103 -3.73 -2.31 -0.58
N HIS A 104 -2.50 -1.84 -0.38
CA HIS A 104 -2.17 -0.43 -0.61
C HIS A 104 -1.89 -0.21 -2.09
N VAL A 105 -2.57 0.76 -2.70
CA VAL A 105 -2.40 1.08 -4.12
C VAL A 105 -1.40 2.21 -4.25
N LEU A 106 -0.23 1.89 -4.81
CA LEU A 106 0.85 2.82 -5.06
C LEU A 106 0.63 3.57 -6.37
N ASP A 107 0.22 2.87 -7.43
CA ASP A 107 0.09 3.46 -8.76
C ASP A 107 -0.98 2.77 -9.62
N VAL A 108 -1.36 3.41 -10.72
CA VAL A 108 -2.29 2.89 -11.72
C VAL A 108 -1.61 2.84 -13.08
N ILE A 109 -1.56 1.64 -13.66
CA ILE A 109 -0.96 1.39 -14.98
C ILE A 109 -2.10 1.30 -16.01
N LYS A 110 -3.14 0.53 -15.69
CA LYS A 110 -4.29 0.30 -16.57
C LYS A 110 -5.57 0.27 -15.77
N TRP A 111 -6.64 0.87 -16.30
CA TRP A 111 -7.97 0.85 -15.66
C TRP A 111 -9.05 0.54 -16.68
N LYS A 112 -9.84 -0.53 -16.48
CA LYS A 112 -10.90 -0.94 -17.43
C LYS A 112 -10.40 -1.10 -18.88
N GLY A 113 -9.16 -1.56 -19.06
CA GLY A 113 -8.55 -1.73 -20.37
C GLY A 113 -7.93 -0.44 -20.96
N GLN A 114 -8.15 0.73 -20.35
CA GLN A 114 -7.52 1.97 -20.75
C GLN A 114 -6.14 2.10 -20.11
N ASP A 115 -5.13 2.37 -20.93
CA ASP A 115 -3.77 2.64 -20.47
C ASP A 115 -3.68 4.06 -19.87
N ILE A 116 -3.05 4.15 -18.71
CA ILE A 116 -2.83 5.39 -17.95
C ILE A 116 -1.33 5.57 -17.65
N ALA A 117 -0.49 4.58 -17.98
CA ALA A 117 0.94 4.55 -17.68
C ALA A 117 1.70 5.72 -18.31
N ASP A 118 1.30 6.17 -19.50
CA ASP A 118 1.96 7.25 -20.23
C ASP A 118 1.68 8.65 -19.64
N CYS A 119 0.78 8.76 -18.67
CA CYS A 119 0.46 10.04 -18.03
C CYS A 119 1.48 10.40 -16.94
N GLU A 120 1.58 11.71 -16.68
CA GLU A 120 2.40 12.27 -15.60
C GLU A 120 1.97 11.76 -14.22
N THR A 121 2.94 11.65 -13.31
CA THR A 121 2.74 11.10 -11.96
C THR A 121 1.58 11.74 -11.18
N PRO A 122 1.45 13.07 -11.06
CA PRO A 122 0.34 13.67 -10.32
C PRO A 122 -1.04 13.29 -10.89
N PHE A 123 -1.15 13.18 -12.22
CA PHE A 123 -2.39 12.77 -12.86
C PHE A 123 -2.72 11.31 -12.54
N ARG A 124 -1.73 10.41 -12.62
CA ARG A 124 -1.93 8.99 -12.27
C ARG A 124 -2.40 8.84 -10.83
N PHE A 125 -1.81 9.57 -9.89
CA PHE A 125 -2.21 9.53 -8.48
C PHE A 125 -3.61 10.11 -8.24
N TRP A 126 -3.94 11.26 -8.83
CA TRP A 126 -5.28 11.82 -8.75
C TRP A 126 -6.34 10.88 -9.35
N TRP A 127 -6.04 10.30 -10.52
CA TRP A 127 -6.92 9.36 -11.21
C TRP A 127 -7.14 8.10 -10.39
N ARG A 128 -6.06 7.52 -9.85
CA ARG A 128 -6.06 6.37 -8.94
C ARG A 128 -7.02 6.63 -7.78
N ASP A 129 -6.86 7.75 -7.07
CA ASP A 129 -7.64 8.05 -5.87
C ASP A 129 -9.12 8.25 -6.20
N THR A 130 -9.41 8.99 -7.27
CA THR A 130 -10.78 9.22 -7.76
C THR A 130 -11.47 7.91 -8.12
N ARG A 131 -10.78 7.01 -8.84
CA ARG A 131 -11.35 5.74 -9.31
C ARG A 131 -11.49 4.70 -8.21
N LEU A 132 -10.61 4.70 -7.23
CA LEU A 132 -10.74 3.84 -6.04
C LEU A 132 -11.91 4.28 -5.16
N ALA A 133 -12.15 5.59 -5.00
CA ALA A 133 -13.25 6.11 -4.20
C ALA A 133 -14.64 5.78 -4.77
N GLU A 134 -14.75 5.55 -6.08
CA GLU A 134 -15.98 5.14 -6.78
C GLU A 134 -16.29 3.64 -6.64
N LEU A 135 -15.39 2.83 -6.09
CA LEU A 135 -15.58 1.39 -6.01
C LEU A 135 -16.67 0.99 -5.01
N PRO A 136 -17.50 -0.01 -5.32
CA PRO A 136 -18.42 -0.57 -4.34
C PRO A 136 -17.64 -1.22 -3.20
N LYS A 137 -18.08 -0.95 -1.97
CA LYS A 137 -17.58 -1.66 -0.78
C LYS A 137 -18.22 -3.05 -0.75
N PHE A 138 -17.40 -4.10 -0.75
CA PHE A 138 -17.87 -5.47 -0.53
C PHE A 138 -17.59 -5.88 0.91
N ALA A 139 -18.56 -6.56 1.52
CA ALA A 139 -18.33 -7.26 2.77
C ALA A 139 -17.24 -8.32 2.54
N PRO A 140 -16.27 -8.45 3.46
CA PRO A 140 -15.36 -9.59 3.44
C PRO A 140 -16.15 -10.90 3.52
N PRO A 141 -15.64 -12.01 2.95
CA PRO A 141 -16.30 -13.30 3.09
C PRO A 141 -16.50 -13.65 4.56
N SER A 142 -17.74 -13.86 4.99
CA SER A 142 -17.99 -14.39 6.33
C SER A 142 -17.22 -15.69 6.49
N ALA A 143 -16.46 -15.82 7.59
CA ALA A 143 -15.70 -17.03 7.91
C ALA A 143 -16.66 -18.17 8.30
N VAL A 144 -17.48 -18.63 7.37
CA VAL A 144 -18.47 -19.69 7.61
C VAL A 144 -18.00 -20.94 6.88
N PHE A 145 -17.96 -22.04 7.64
CA PHE A 145 -17.49 -23.40 7.34
C PHE A 145 -16.03 -23.73 7.70
N SER A 146 -15.70 -23.64 8.99
CA SER A 146 -14.82 -24.66 9.58
C SER A 146 -15.66 -25.88 9.97
N PHE A 147 -15.58 -26.98 9.21
CA PHE A 147 -16.09 -28.29 9.63
C PHE A 147 -15.13 -28.87 10.68
N THR A 148 -15.18 -28.38 11.91
CA THR A 148 -14.57 -29.10 13.04
C THR A 148 -15.53 -30.19 13.47
N ARG A 149 -15.25 -31.44 13.07
CA ARG A 149 -15.87 -32.64 13.61
C ARG A 149 -15.52 -32.69 15.10
N SER A 150 -16.46 -32.30 15.95
CA SER A 150 -16.31 -32.30 17.40
C SER A 150 -16.12 -33.74 17.89
N THR A 151 -14.89 -34.08 18.27
CA THR A 151 -14.65 -35.11 19.27
C THR A 151 -14.04 -34.43 20.49
N GLU A 152 -14.85 -34.46 21.54
CA GLU A 152 -14.53 -34.22 22.95
C GLU A 152 -14.45 -32.77 23.44
N ALA A 153 -15.30 -32.53 24.43
CA ALA A 153 -15.51 -31.28 25.12
C ALA A 153 -14.33 -30.93 26.02
N GLN A 154 -13.73 -29.77 25.78
CA GLN A 154 -13.05 -29.01 26.82
C GLN A 154 -13.58 -27.58 26.78
N GLN A 155 -14.19 -27.17 27.90
CA GLN A 155 -14.53 -25.79 28.19
C GLN A 155 -13.25 -24.97 28.16
N SER A 156 -13.10 -24.10 27.17
CA SER A 156 -12.15 -22.99 27.22
C SER A 156 -12.90 -21.68 27.03
N ASP A 157 -12.55 -20.74 27.89
CA ASP A 157 -13.01 -19.36 27.98
C ASP A 157 -12.89 -18.68 26.60
N SER A 158 -14.01 -18.57 25.87
CA SER A 158 -14.00 -18.23 24.44
C SER A 158 -13.88 -16.73 24.22
N GLN A 159 -12.66 -16.20 24.31
CA GLN A 159 -12.32 -14.94 23.65
C GLN A 159 -12.62 -15.08 22.14
N PRO A 160 -13.37 -14.17 21.52
CA PRO A 160 -13.63 -14.24 20.08
C PRO A 160 -12.29 -14.11 19.33
N SER A 161 -11.93 -15.14 18.56
CA SER A 161 -10.73 -15.11 17.73
C SER A 161 -10.84 -13.98 16.70
N PRO A 162 -9.78 -13.19 16.47
CA PRO A 162 -9.81 -12.09 15.50
C PRO A 162 -10.13 -12.63 14.10
N TYR A 163 -10.94 -11.89 13.35
CA TYR A 163 -11.29 -12.24 11.98
C TYR A 163 -10.04 -12.31 11.09
N ASN A 164 -9.96 -13.34 10.24
CA ASN A 164 -8.83 -13.57 9.34
C ASN A 164 -9.30 -13.49 7.89
N PHE A 165 -8.71 -12.57 7.13
CA PHE A 165 -8.99 -12.31 5.74
C PHE A 165 -8.37 -13.41 4.87
N GLN A 166 -9.19 -14.04 4.02
CA GLN A 166 -8.71 -15.00 3.03
C GLN A 166 -7.92 -14.33 1.90
N TYR A 167 -8.22 -13.05 1.64
CA TYR A 167 -7.58 -12.20 0.65
C TYR A 167 -7.86 -10.72 1.00
N PRO A 168 -7.09 -9.77 0.46
CA PRO A 168 -7.34 -8.35 0.66
C PRO A 168 -8.68 -7.91 0.04
N THR A 169 -9.47 -7.20 0.82
CA THR A 169 -10.79 -6.68 0.43
C THR A 169 -10.82 -5.16 0.37
N THR A 170 -9.83 -4.50 0.98
CA THR A 170 -9.78 -3.04 1.13
C THR A 170 -8.62 -2.49 0.31
N PHE A 171 -8.94 -1.75 -0.75
CA PHE A 171 -7.96 -1.06 -1.59
C PHE A 171 -7.76 0.36 -1.07
N VAL A 172 -6.56 0.69 -0.61
CA VAL A 172 -6.27 1.99 0.01
C VAL A 172 -5.20 2.72 -0.80
N PRO A 173 -5.46 3.91 -1.36
CA PRO A 173 -4.41 4.68 -1.99
C PRO A 173 -3.34 5.12 -0.98
N ILE A 174 -2.08 5.09 -1.39
CA ILE A 174 -0.97 5.65 -0.60
C ILE A 174 -0.96 7.17 -0.81
N PRO A 175 -1.01 7.99 0.26
CA PRO A 175 -1.04 9.44 0.14
C PRO A 175 0.16 9.99 -0.60
N TYR A 176 -0.08 11.08 -1.32
CA TYR A 176 0.95 11.78 -2.08
C TYR A 176 0.85 13.29 -1.84
N HIS A 177 1.95 13.98 -2.08
CA HIS A 177 2.14 15.41 -1.88
C HIS A 177 2.82 16.00 -3.10
N THR A 178 2.15 16.93 -3.76
CA THR A 178 2.70 17.67 -4.91
C THR A 178 3.49 18.91 -4.48
N ASP A 179 3.25 19.41 -3.26
CA ASP A 179 4.07 20.45 -2.65
C ASP A 179 5.25 19.79 -1.94
N THR A 180 6.38 19.75 -2.62
CA THR A 180 7.66 19.22 -2.14
C THR A 180 8.62 20.35 -1.76
N THR A 181 8.10 21.53 -1.41
CA THR A 181 8.95 22.62 -0.92
C THR A 181 9.73 22.19 0.32
N LEU A 182 10.94 22.71 0.51
CA LEU A 182 11.81 22.33 1.63
C LEU A 182 11.15 22.54 3.01
N PRO A 183 10.36 23.62 3.25
CA PRO A 183 9.58 23.75 4.48
C PRO A 183 8.52 22.65 4.66
N MET A 184 7.81 22.27 3.59
CA MET A 184 6.81 21.20 3.63
C MET A 184 7.44 19.82 3.83
N LEU A 185 8.57 19.55 3.17
CA LEU A 185 9.33 18.33 3.37
C LEU A 185 9.75 18.17 4.83
N HIS A 186 10.33 19.23 5.41
CA HIS A 186 10.84 19.21 6.79
C HIS A 186 9.73 19.13 7.84
N SER A 187 8.71 19.98 7.73
CA SER A 187 7.69 20.13 8.79
C SER A 187 6.55 19.12 8.70
N CYS A 188 6.30 18.55 7.52
CA CYS A 188 5.12 17.73 7.26
C CYS A 188 5.49 16.36 6.70
N ILE A 189 6.10 16.29 5.50
CA ILE A 189 6.24 15.04 4.75
C ILE A 189 7.22 14.07 5.42
N VAL A 190 8.38 14.53 5.89
CA VAL A 190 9.35 13.66 6.58
C VAL A 190 8.79 13.14 7.91
N PRO A 191 8.18 13.96 8.78
CA PRO A 191 7.46 13.45 9.94
C PRO A 191 6.35 12.45 9.59
N LEU A 192 5.56 12.72 8.54
CA LEU A 192 4.53 11.79 8.06
C LEU A 192 5.12 10.45 7.62
N ALA A 193 6.24 10.46 6.90
CA ALA A 193 6.97 9.26 6.47
C ALA A 193 7.50 8.41 7.63
N ARG A 194 7.54 8.94 8.86
CA ARG A 194 7.89 8.18 10.08
C ARG A 194 6.66 7.69 10.84
N SER A 195 5.51 8.31 10.61
CA SER A 195 4.28 8.06 11.37
C SER A 195 3.53 6.82 10.86
N ALA A 196 2.86 6.13 11.79
CA ALA A 196 1.89 5.11 11.42
C ALA A 196 0.57 5.76 10.99
N ARG A 197 -0.15 5.11 10.07
CA ARG A 197 -1.49 5.53 9.63
C ARG A 197 -2.56 4.68 10.30
N GLU A 198 -3.63 5.33 10.74
CA GLU A 198 -4.85 4.65 11.13
C GLU A 198 -5.79 4.52 9.91
N ILE A 199 -6.22 3.30 9.61
CA ILE A 199 -7.15 2.98 8.53
C ILE A 199 -8.30 2.15 9.08
N PHE A 200 -9.53 2.50 8.74
CA PHE A 200 -10.71 1.72 9.11
C PHE A 200 -10.97 0.62 8.09
N VAL A 201 -11.12 -0.61 8.58
CA VAL A 201 -11.43 -1.80 7.79
C VAL A 201 -12.74 -2.40 8.26
N ASP A 202 -13.64 -2.70 7.31
CA ASP A 202 -14.90 -3.36 7.61
C ASP A 202 -14.69 -4.85 7.83
N ILE A 203 -15.16 -5.39 8.97
CA ILE A 203 -15.20 -6.82 9.26
C ILE A 203 -16.65 -7.32 9.41
N PRO A 204 -16.95 -8.57 9.02
CA PRO A 204 -18.28 -9.14 9.21
C PRO A 204 -18.58 -9.34 10.70
N ASN A 205 -19.80 -8.97 11.13
CA ASN A 205 -20.26 -9.27 12.47
C ASN A 205 -20.37 -10.79 12.67
N SER A 206 -19.70 -11.29 13.70
CA SER A 206 -19.82 -12.68 14.14
C SER A 206 -21.15 -12.87 14.88
N THR A 207 -22.28 -12.82 14.19
CA THR A 207 -23.54 -13.30 14.78
C THR A 207 -23.59 -14.82 14.62
N PRO A 208 -23.54 -15.62 15.70
CA PRO A 208 -23.79 -17.05 15.59
C PRO A 208 -25.19 -17.24 15.00
N PHE A 209 -25.28 -18.03 13.93
CA PHE A 209 -26.57 -18.48 13.41
C PHE A 209 -27.29 -19.26 14.53
N GLN A 210 -28.25 -18.62 15.20
CA GLN A 210 -29.19 -19.32 16.07
C GLN A 210 -30.27 -19.91 15.16
N PHE A 211 -30.16 -21.20 14.86
CA PHE A 211 -31.28 -21.97 14.35
C PHE A 211 -32.37 -22.00 15.43
N LEU A 212 -33.32 -21.07 15.35
CA LEU A 212 -34.62 -21.25 15.98
C LEU A 212 -35.40 -22.22 15.09
N PRO A 213 -35.82 -23.40 15.58
CA PRO A 213 -36.75 -24.24 14.83
C PRO A 213 -38.09 -23.51 14.78
N SER A 214 -38.32 -22.75 13.72
CA SER A 214 -39.64 -22.22 13.40
C SER A 214 -40.51 -23.39 12.93
N SER A 215 -41.65 -23.54 13.60
CA SER A 215 -42.71 -24.47 13.27
C SER A 215 -43.00 -24.51 11.77
N ASP A 216 -43.32 -25.71 11.28
CA ASP A 216 -43.77 -26.02 9.93
C ASP A 216 -44.71 -24.93 9.36
N SER A 217 -44.51 -24.63 8.07
CA SER A 217 -45.28 -23.73 7.19
C SER A 217 -44.88 -22.24 7.11
N ALA A 218 -43.85 -21.95 6.30
CA ALA A 218 -43.86 -20.86 5.31
C ALA A 218 -42.56 -20.88 4.47
N MET A 219 -42.68 -21.19 3.18
CA MET A 219 -41.61 -20.93 2.21
C MET A 219 -41.65 -19.44 1.83
N SER A 220 -40.99 -18.59 2.62
CA SER A 220 -40.67 -17.23 2.18
C SER A 220 -39.25 -17.22 1.61
N ILE A 221 -39.13 -17.20 0.28
CA ILE A 221 -37.91 -16.70 -0.37
C ILE A 221 -37.94 -15.18 -0.20
N ASP A 222 -37.58 -14.72 0.99
CA ASP A 222 -37.19 -13.34 1.17
C ASP A 222 -35.75 -13.23 0.69
N SER A 223 -35.61 -12.72 -0.53
CA SER A 223 -34.38 -12.15 -1.06
C SER A 223 -34.03 -10.88 -0.30
N ALA A 224 -33.94 -10.96 1.02
CA ALA A 224 -33.22 -9.99 1.81
C ALA A 224 -31.74 -10.27 1.52
N ALA A 225 -31.15 -9.46 0.63
CA ALA A 225 -29.72 -9.26 0.62
C ALA A 225 -29.35 -8.79 2.04
N GLY A 226 -29.07 -9.78 2.90
CA GLY A 226 -28.88 -9.59 4.31
C GLY A 226 -27.84 -8.51 4.48
N HIS A 227 -28.23 -7.42 5.13
CA HIS A 227 -27.28 -6.46 5.67
C HIS A 227 -26.50 -7.21 6.74
N SER A 228 -25.52 -8.02 6.32
CA SER A 228 -24.48 -8.53 7.18
C SER A 228 -23.88 -7.29 7.81
N GLY A 229 -24.15 -7.09 9.10
CA GLY A 229 -23.64 -5.92 9.80
C GLY A 229 -22.13 -5.92 9.65
N LEU A 230 -21.60 -4.85 9.06
CA LEU A 230 -20.17 -4.61 8.99
C LEU A 230 -19.80 -3.71 10.16
N THR A 231 -18.73 -4.08 10.86
CA THR A 231 -18.15 -3.22 11.89
C THR A 231 -16.84 -2.65 11.36
N PRO A 232 -16.70 -1.32 11.23
CA PRO A 232 -15.42 -0.71 10.91
C PRO A 232 -14.48 -0.80 12.13
N VAL A 233 -13.29 -1.34 11.93
CA VAL A 233 -12.27 -1.50 12.97
C VAL A 233 -11.04 -0.67 12.60
N PRO A 234 -10.49 0.15 13.51
CA PRO A 234 -9.26 0.88 13.26
C PRO A 234 -8.06 -0.08 13.22
N VAL A 235 -7.23 0.07 12.20
CA VAL A 235 -5.99 -0.69 11.99
C VAL A 235 -4.84 0.28 11.89
N GLN A 236 -3.78 0.02 12.64
CA GLN A 236 -2.53 0.77 12.56
C GLN A 236 -1.62 0.17 11.49
N VAL A 237 -1.20 0.99 10.53
CA VAL A 237 -0.32 0.62 9.43
C VAL A 237 1.02 1.35 9.63
N ALA A 238 2.06 0.56 9.87
CA ALA A 238 3.42 1.07 10.02
C ALA A 238 3.96 1.60 8.67
N SER A 239 4.73 2.67 8.75
CA SER A 239 5.49 3.15 7.59
C SER A 239 6.80 2.39 7.43
N ASP A 240 7.24 2.27 6.19
CA ASP A 240 8.55 1.78 5.77
C ASP A 240 9.44 2.91 5.20
N GLY A 241 8.89 4.09 4.89
CA GLY A 241 9.65 5.20 4.33
C GLY A 241 8.86 6.15 3.41
N LEU A 242 9.63 6.83 2.57
CA LEU A 242 9.23 7.87 1.64
C LEU A 242 9.64 7.49 0.21
N LEU A 243 8.74 7.67 -0.75
CA LEU A 243 9.06 7.61 -2.18
C LEU A 243 9.01 9.01 -2.78
N LEU A 244 9.95 9.31 -3.67
CA LEU A 244 9.91 10.49 -4.52
C LEU A 244 9.75 10.03 -5.97
N TYR A 245 8.88 10.69 -6.72
CA TYR A 245 8.68 10.47 -8.15
C TYR A 245 8.90 11.77 -8.89
N VAL A 246 9.55 11.72 -10.05
CA VAL A 246 9.57 12.85 -10.97
C VAL A 246 8.14 13.12 -11.45
N SER A 247 7.72 14.38 -11.42
CA SER A 247 6.33 14.78 -11.68
C SER A 247 5.91 14.46 -13.11
N CYS A 248 6.76 14.74 -14.10
CA CYS A 248 6.48 14.49 -15.52
C CYS A 248 6.74 13.04 -15.98
N ALA A 249 7.13 12.15 -15.07
CA ALA A 249 7.46 10.77 -15.44
C ALA A 249 6.21 9.94 -15.81
N SER A 250 6.31 9.23 -16.92
CA SER A 250 5.46 8.08 -17.20
C SER A 250 5.82 6.92 -16.26
N TYR A 251 4.94 5.94 -16.18
CA TYR A 251 5.19 4.71 -15.45
C TYR A 251 6.12 3.80 -16.26
N GLU A 252 7.26 3.44 -15.67
CA GLU A 252 8.22 2.51 -16.27
C GLU A 252 8.36 1.23 -15.43
N GLU A 253 8.51 0.08 -16.08
CA GLU A 253 8.84 -1.16 -15.41
C GLU A 253 10.34 -1.21 -15.07
N GLY A 254 10.68 -1.68 -13.87
CA GLY A 254 12.07 -1.81 -13.42
C GLY A 254 12.61 -0.60 -12.65
N THR A 255 13.94 -0.59 -12.46
CA THR A 255 14.64 0.50 -11.75
C THR A 255 14.81 1.68 -12.68
N SER A 256 14.28 2.84 -12.27
CA SER A 256 14.36 4.08 -13.05
C SER A 256 14.83 5.24 -12.15
N PRO A 257 15.70 6.14 -12.65
CA PRO A 257 16.07 7.36 -11.92
C PRO A 257 14.90 8.33 -11.72
N LEU A 258 13.77 8.10 -12.40
CA LEU A 258 12.54 8.87 -12.28
C LEU A 258 11.79 8.61 -10.96
N SER A 259 12.29 7.71 -10.12
CA SER A 259 11.78 7.50 -8.77
C SER A 259 12.91 7.17 -7.80
N CYS A 260 12.79 7.62 -6.56
CA CYS A 260 13.79 7.42 -5.52
C CYS A 260 13.12 6.86 -4.25
N TRP A 261 13.68 5.79 -3.71
CA TRP A 261 13.25 5.19 -2.46
C TRP A 261 14.14 5.65 -1.30
N ILE A 262 13.49 6.15 -0.25
CA ILE A 262 14.12 6.65 0.98
C ILE A 262 13.55 5.87 2.16
N PRO A 263 14.16 4.72 2.54
CA PRO A 263 13.65 3.89 3.61
C PRO A 263 13.91 4.47 5.01
N LEU A 264 13.05 4.09 5.96
CA LEU A 264 13.23 4.37 7.39
C LEU A 264 14.39 3.61 8.02
N ARG A 265 14.76 2.46 7.44
CA ARG A 265 15.84 1.60 7.92
C ARG A 265 16.73 1.20 6.75
N PRO A 266 18.05 1.11 6.92
CA PRO A 266 18.93 0.57 5.89
C PRO A 266 18.46 -0.82 5.45
N LEU A 267 18.48 -1.11 4.15
CA LEU A 267 18.19 -2.46 3.65
C LEU A 267 19.27 -3.43 4.16
N SER A 268 18.87 -4.44 4.93
CA SER A 268 19.73 -5.56 5.30
C SER A 268 19.99 -6.41 4.04
N ILE A 269 21.22 -6.41 3.53
CA ILE A 269 21.64 -7.25 2.40
C ILE A 269 21.68 -8.70 2.88
N PRO A 270 20.90 -9.63 2.28
CA PRO A 270 20.96 -11.04 2.65
C PRO A 270 22.34 -11.61 2.29
N GLY A 271 23.17 -11.90 3.28
CA GLY A 271 24.52 -12.48 3.09
C GLY A 271 25.65 -11.81 3.88
N GLU A 272 25.41 -10.63 4.49
CA GLU A 272 26.35 -10.00 5.43
C GLU A 272 25.91 -10.24 6.89
N GLU A 273 25.71 -11.51 7.26
CA GLU A 273 25.86 -11.87 8.67
C GLU A 273 27.36 -12.12 8.92
N GLU A 274 27.90 -11.53 9.98
CA GLU A 274 29.29 -11.63 10.46
C GLU A 274 30.34 -10.61 9.94
N ILE A 275 30.09 -9.30 10.10
CA ILE A 275 31.16 -8.42 10.60
C ILE A 275 30.61 -7.50 11.70
N LYS A 276 30.72 -8.01 12.93
CA LYS A 276 30.99 -7.32 14.20
C LYS A 276 30.26 -5.99 14.48
N ASP A 277 29.40 -6.05 15.49
CA ASP A 277 29.09 -4.94 16.40
C ASP A 277 30.34 -4.13 16.78
N ALA A 278 30.49 -2.94 16.21
CA ALA A 278 31.15 -1.80 16.81
C ALA A 278 30.96 -0.53 15.95
N LYS A 279 30.13 0.41 16.43
CA LYS A 279 30.20 1.86 16.09
C LYS A 279 30.10 2.25 14.60
N ARG A 280 28.95 1.99 13.97
CA ARG A 280 28.40 2.97 13.02
C ARG A 280 26.94 3.18 13.40
N GLU A 281 26.63 4.32 14.00
CA GLU A 281 25.33 4.96 13.80
C GLU A 281 25.22 5.20 12.28
N ARG A 282 24.83 4.17 11.52
CA ARG A 282 24.42 4.39 10.13
C ARG A 282 23.10 5.12 10.25
N ASN A 283 23.14 6.44 10.07
CA ASN A 283 21.94 7.25 9.98
C ASN A 283 21.01 6.60 8.96
N SER A 284 19.72 6.49 9.26
CA SER A 284 18.81 5.92 8.27
C SER A 284 18.81 6.80 7.00
N PRO A 285 18.55 6.25 5.80
CA PRO A 285 18.47 7.06 4.59
C PRO A 285 17.47 8.22 4.73
N LEU A 286 16.38 8.04 5.49
CA LEU A 286 15.46 9.14 5.82
C LEU A 286 16.09 10.20 6.75
N ASP A 287 16.94 9.82 7.70
CA ASP A 287 17.68 10.79 8.53
C ASP A 287 18.68 11.60 7.69
N LEU A 288 19.36 10.95 6.74
CA LEU A 288 20.24 11.62 5.78
C LEU A 288 19.46 12.61 4.91
N PHE A 289 18.35 12.17 4.31
CA PHE A 289 17.47 13.02 3.52
C PHE A 289 16.96 14.21 4.34
N GLN A 290 16.49 13.97 5.57
CA GLN A 290 16.03 15.03 6.47
C GLN A 290 17.13 16.07 6.75
N ARG A 291 18.37 15.63 6.93
CA ARG A 291 19.52 16.52 7.13
C ARG A 291 19.77 17.40 5.91
N TYR A 292 19.74 16.84 4.70
CA TYR A 292 19.91 17.63 3.48
C TYR A 292 18.76 18.62 3.26
N VAL A 293 17.52 18.21 3.53
CA VAL A 293 16.36 19.12 3.48
C VAL A 293 16.56 20.28 4.47
N HIS A 294 17.04 19.99 5.69
CA HIS A 294 17.27 21.00 6.72
C HIS A 294 18.39 21.99 6.35
N VAL A 295 19.52 21.50 5.85
CA VAL A 295 20.68 22.34 5.46
C VAL A 295 20.32 23.33 4.34
N ASN A 296 19.43 22.93 3.43
CA ASN A 296 19.02 23.76 2.31
C ASN A 296 17.85 24.69 2.61
N GLN A 297 17.31 24.70 3.83
CA GLN A 297 16.25 25.64 4.16
C GLN A 297 16.77 27.08 4.13
N PRO A 298 16.01 28.02 3.53
CA PRO A 298 16.35 29.43 3.63
C PRO A 298 16.37 29.82 5.11
N SER A 299 17.46 30.47 5.54
CA SER A 299 17.56 31.00 6.91
C SER A 299 16.38 31.96 7.15
N PRO A 300 15.71 31.89 8.31
CA PRO A 300 14.67 32.85 8.63
C PRO A 300 15.30 34.25 8.55
N VAL A 301 14.80 35.07 7.64
CA VAL A 301 15.19 36.48 7.55
C VAL A 301 14.86 37.08 8.90
N SER A 302 15.89 37.38 9.68
CA SER A 302 15.73 38.14 10.92
C SER A 302 15.31 39.54 10.51
N ASP A 303 14.02 39.81 10.56
CA ASP A 303 13.48 41.17 10.45
C ASP A 303 14.08 41.99 11.61
N SER A 304 15.07 42.81 11.25
CA SER A 304 15.71 43.81 12.11
C SER A 304 15.10 45.19 11.85
#